data_AF-A0A482UZ69-F1
#
_entry.id   AF-A0A482UZ69-F1
#
_cell.length_a   1.000
_cell.length_b   1.000
_cell.length_c   1.000
_cell.angle_alpha   90.00
_cell.angle_beta   90.00
_cell.angle_gamma   90.00
#
_symmetry.space_group_name_H-M   'P 1'
#
loop_
_entity.id
_entity.type
_entity.pdbx_description
1 polymer ?
#
loop_
_entity_poly.entity_id
_entity_poly.type
_entity_poly.pdbx_seq_one_letter_code
_entity_poly.pdbx_strand_id
1 'polypeptide(L)'
;MTETDFSSFKRDQSIVVDFHVFPRKMIEIFDLCLRSVSGPLTIASEDATMFFEHAQSSYLCKLDLESSVFSIVEANKFKYITHITLPLRLGDDGAIKMYLASRLTLALDTSASQKTLLASLQINVDALERESKELQLQLQHAQANFNLQTQQLAATHTSEVNSLQGRHMEQMEGMKGRYESQVDDLKVIHTHIHI
;
A
#
# COMPACT_ATOMS: atom_id res chain seq x y z
N MET A 1 29.53 -21.42 -24.25
CA MET A 1 30.29 -22.50 -23.59
C MET A 1 29.38 -23.71 -23.53
N THR A 2 29.72 -24.75 -24.28
CA THR A 2 29.00 -26.04 -24.22
C THR A 2 29.50 -26.86 -23.02
N GLU A 3 28.80 -27.94 -22.68
CA GLU A 3 29.23 -28.85 -21.61
C GLU A 3 30.61 -29.48 -21.92
N THR A 4 30.88 -29.78 -23.19
CA THR A 4 32.16 -30.28 -23.65
C THR A 4 33.29 -29.26 -23.42
N ASP A 5 33.04 -27.98 -23.73
CA ASP A 5 34.00 -26.90 -23.47
C ASP A 5 34.23 -26.66 -21.98
N PHE A 6 33.23 -26.97 -21.14
CA PHE A 6 33.33 -26.76 -19.70
C PHE A 6 34.33 -27.71 -19.03
N SER A 7 34.58 -28.90 -19.58
CA SER A 7 35.51 -29.86 -18.95
C SER A 7 36.96 -29.36 -18.92
N SER A 8 37.43 -28.70 -19.99
CA SER A 8 38.74 -28.04 -20.00
C SER A 8 38.72 -26.81 -19.09
N PHE A 9 37.71 -25.96 -19.21
CA PHE A 9 37.55 -24.77 -18.39
C PHE A 9 37.53 -25.07 -16.87
N LYS A 10 36.83 -26.14 -16.47
CA LYS A 10 36.75 -26.62 -15.08
C LYS A 10 38.12 -26.96 -14.52
N ARG A 11 38.95 -27.66 -15.31
CA ARG A 11 40.32 -28.01 -14.94
C ARG A 11 41.21 -26.76 -14.88
N ASP A 12 41.16 -25.91 -15.89
CA ASP A 12 42.05 -24.76 -16.02
C ASP A 12 41.78 -23.70 -14.94
N GLN A 13 40.52 -23.55 -14.51
CA GLN A 13 40.12 -22.63 -13.44
C GLN A 13 39.98 -23.33 -12.07
N SER A 14 40.34 -24.61 -11.94
CA SER A 14 40.20 -25.40 -10.70
C SER A 14 38.79 -25.35 -10.08
N ILE A 15 37.76 -25.35 -10.93
CA ILE A 15 36.36 -25.31 -10.51
C ILE A 15 35.97 -26.70 -9.98
N VAL A 16 35.42 -26.74 -8.78
CA VAL A 16 35.07 -28.01 -8.11
C VAL A 16 33.68 -28.51 -8.51
N VAL A 17 32.79 -27.61 -8.94
CA VAL A 17 31.39 -27.93 -9.25
C VAL A 17 31.18 -28.38 -10.70
N ASP A 18 30.08 -29.09 -10.94
CA ASP A 18 29.70 -29.57 -12.27
C ASP A 18 28.99 -28.50 -13.11
N PHE A 19 28.88 -28.75 -14.42
CA PHE A 19 28.38 -27.79 -15.41
C PHE A 19 27.01 -27.20 -15.04
N HIS A 20 26.07 -28.02 -14.57
CA HIS A 20 24.73 -27.56 -14.21
C HIS A 20 24.68 -26.72 -12.92
N VAL A 21 25.65 -26.91 -12.01
CA VAL A 21 25.73 -26.19 -10.73
C VAL A 21 26.50 -24.87 -10.89
N PHE A 22 27.42 -24.81 -11.84
CA PHE A 22 28.28 -23.66 -12.09
C PHE A 22 27.54 -22.32 -12.25
N PRO A 23 26.48 -22.19 -13.08
CA PRO A 23 25.75 -20.93 -13.22
C PRO A 23 25.20 -20.40 -11.89
N ARG A 24 24.71 -21.30 -11.02
CA ARG A 24 24.20 -20.90 -9.69
C ARG A 24 25.31 -20.35 -8.81
N LYS A 25 26.49 -20.97 -8.82
CA LYS A 25 27.67 -20.47 -8.08
C LYS A 25 28.18 -19.14 -8.64
N MET A 26 28.08 -18.93 -9.95
CA MET A 26 28.37 -17.63 -10.57
C MET A 26 27.39 -16.54 -10.10
N ILE A 27 26.10 -16.84 -9.99
CA ILE A 27 25.11 -15.89 -9.45
C ILE A 27 25.42 -15.55 -7.99
N GLU A 28 25.70 -16.56 -7.16
CA GLU A 28 26.04 -16.35 -5.74
C GLU A 28 27.23 -15.38 -5.57
N ILE A 29 28.28 -15.51 -6.39
CA ILE A 29 29.43 -14.59 -6.30
C ILE A 29 29.13 -13.21 -6.90
N PHE A 30 28.30 -13.10 -7.95
CA PHE A 30 27.83 -11.80 -8.43
C PHE A 30 27.01 -11.05 -7.38
N ASP A 31 26.17 -11.76 -6.61
CA ASP A 31 25.44 -11.16 -5.49
C ASP A 31 26.39 -10.62 -4.40
N LEU A 32 27.49 -11.33 -4.13
CA LEU A 32 28.55 -10.83 -3.22
C LEU A 32 29.20 -9.55 -3.76
N CYS A 33 29.46 -9.48 -5.07
CA CYS A 33 29.95 -8.25 -5.72
C CYS A 33 28.93 -7.10 -5.67
N LEU A 34 27.63 -7.37 -5.84
CA LEU A 34 26.61 -6.32 -5.76
C LEU A 34 26.49 -5.77 -4.33
N ARG A 35 26.60 -6.63 -3.32
CA ARG A 35 26.56 -6.24 -1.90
C ARG A 35 27.77 -5.43 -1.49
N SER A 36 28.97 -5.75 -1.98
CA SER A 36 30.19 -5.00 -1.68
C SER A 36 30.18 -3.59 -2.31
N VAL A 37 29.60 -3.44 -3.50
CA VAL A 37 29.38 -2.13 -4.14
C VAL A 37 28.32 -1.30 -3.39
N SER A 38 27.38 -1.96 -2.71
CA SER A 38 26.28 -1.31 -1.96
C SER A 38 26.58 -1.08 -0.48
N GLY A 39 27.84 -1.23 -0.02
CA GLY A 39 28.30 -0.71 1.27
C GLY A 39 28.20 0.81 1.31
N PRO A 40 28.26 1.48 2.49
CA PRO A 40 27.95 2.90 2.61
C PRO A 40 29.02 3.77 1.96
N LEU A 41 28.85 3.96 0.66
CA LEU A 41 29.46 5.01 -0.14
C LEU A 41 28.34 5.80 -0.83
N THR A 42 27.22 6.01 -0.12
CA THR A 42 26.24 7.04 -0.41
C THR A 42 25.60 7.50 0.89
N ILE A 43 25.71 8.82 1.13
CA ILE A 43 25.28 9.58 2.32
C ILE A 43 26.26 9.49 3.49
N ALA A 44 27.09 10.51 3.58
CA ALA A 44 27.71 10.94 4.83
C ALA A 44 26.60 11.20 5.87
N SER A 45 26.34 10.22 6.72
CA SER A 45 25.84 10.44 8.08
C SER A 45 26.98 10.13 9.03
N GLU A 46 27.34 11.11 9.86
CA GLU A 46 28.49 11.05 10.78
C GLU A 46 28.36 9.94 11.86
N ASP A 47 27.20 9.29 11.96
CA ASP A 47 26.88 8.27 12.97
C ASP A 47 27.05 6.80 12.50
N ALA A 48 27.49 6.55 11.27
CA ALA A 48 27.64 5.18 10.74
C ALA A 48 29.01 4.53 11.04
N THR A 49 29.80 5.08 11.96
CA THR A 49 31.16 4.60 12.28
C THR A 49 31.20 3.38 13.22
N MET A 50 30.05 2.86 13.67
CA MET A 50 29.99 1.79 14.67
C MET A 50 29.69 0.36 14.15
N PHE A 51 29.51 0.15 12.83
CA PHE A 51 29.06 -1.17 12.32
C PHE A 51 29.92 -1.82 11.22
N PHE A 52 31.16 -1.36 10.97
CA PHE A 52 32.00 -1.90 9.88
C PHE A 52 33.25 -2.68 10.32
N GLU A 53 33.34 -3.09 11.58
CA GLU A 53 34.49 -3.86 12.06
C GLU A 53 34.52 -5.34 11.59
N HIS A 54 33.45 -5.82 10.93
CA HIS A 54 33.27 -7.24 10.59
C HIS A 54 33.23 -7.61 9.10
N ALA A 55 33.38 -6.68 8.15
CA ALA A 55 33.52 -7.06 6.73
C ALA A 55 34.94 -7.56 6.44
N GLN A 56 35.18 -8.87 6.57
CA GLN A 56 36.51 -9.47 6.39
C GLN A 56 36.99 -9.56 4.93
N SER A 57 36.08 -9.52 3.96
CA SER A 57 36.38 -9.65 2.53
C SER A 57 35.50 -8.75 1.67
N SER A 58 36.10 -8.11 0.65
CA SER A 58 35.38 -7.34 -0.38
C SER A 58 35.51 -8.03 -1.74
N TYR A 59 34.43 -8.06 -2.51
CA TYR A 59 34.38 -8.71 -3.83
C TYR A 59 34.31 -7.65 -4.93
N LEU A 60 35.07 -7.85 -6.01
CA LEU A 60 35.23 -6.91 -7.11
C LEU A 60 35.20 -7.63 -8.44
N CYS A 61 34.45 -7.09 -9.39
CA CYS A 61 34.48 -7.50 -10.79
C CYS A 61 35.50 -6.63 -11.54
N LYS A 62 36.39 -7.26 -12.31
CA LYS A 62 37.37 -6.56 -13.16
C LYS A 62 37.18 -6.99 -14.60
N LEU A 63 37.10 -6.03 -15.51
CA LEU A 63 37.11 -6.26 -16.94
C LEU A 63 38.32 -5.54 -17.52
N ASP A 64 39.26 -6.31 -18.06
CA ASP A 64 40.35 -5.78 -18.85
C ASP A 64 39.91 -5.73 -20.33
N LEU A 65 39.85 -4.52 -20.88
CA LEU A 65 39.40 -4.28 -22.25
C LEU A 65 40.48 -4.61 -23.29
N GLU A 66 41.76 -4.60 -22.92
CA GLU A 66 42.85 -4.93 -23.85
C GLU A 66 42.95 -6.44 -24.04
N SER A 67 42.92 -7.21 -22.95
CA SER A 67 42.94 -8.67 -23.00
C SER A 67 41.55 -9.30 -23.18
N SER A 68 40.47 -8.51 -23.10
CA SER A 68 39.08 -8.99 -23.04
C SER A 68 38.83 -10.02 -21.94
N VAL A 69 39.57 -9.93 -20.83
CA VAL A 69 39.43 -10.86 -19.71
C VAL A 69 38.57 -10.24 -18.61
N PHE A 70 37.50 -10.95 -18.27
CA PHE A 70 36.69 -10.65 -17.10
C PHE A 70 37.14 -11.53 -15.92
N SER A 71 37.25 -10.96 -14.72
CA SER A 71 37.56 -11.74 -13.52
C SER A 71 36.80 -11.25 -12.30
N ILE A 72 36.58 -12.15 -11.35
CA ILE A 72 36.02 -11.82 -10.04
C ILE A 72 37.10 -12.08 -8.99
N VAL A 73 37.40 -11.04 -8.22
CA VAL A 73 38.47 -11.04 -7.23
C VAL A 73 37.87 -10.72 -5.86
N GLU A 74 38.25 -11.50 -4.86
CA GLU A 74 38.03 -11.20 -3.45
C GLU A 74 39.30 -10.60 -2.87
N ALA A 75 39.19 -9.44 -2.23
CA ALA A 75 40.23 -8.87 -1.40
C ALA A 75 39.91 -9.14 0.07
N ASN A 76 40.78 -9.87 0.75
CA ASN A 76 40.70 -10.02 2.21
C ASN A 76 41.84 -9.24 2.88
N LYS A 77 41.92 -9.27 4.21
CA LYS A 77 42.94 -8.53 4.99
C LYS A 77 44.40 -8.92 4.67
N PHE A 78 44.64 -10.00 3.94
CA PHE A 78 45.97 -10.53 3.65
C PHE A 78 46.33 -10.55 2.17
N LYS A 79 45.40 -10.94 1.29
CA LYS A 79 45.67 -11.18 -0.13
C LYS A 79 44.44 -10.97 -1.02
N TYR A 80 44.71 -10.91 -2.32
CA TYR A 80 43.69 -11.04 -3.36
C TYR A 80 43.55 -12.50 -3.78
N ILE A 81 42.31 -12.96 -3.92
CA ILE A 81 41.95 -14.29 -4.40
C ILE A 81 41.11 -14.12 -5.65
N THR A 82 41.57 -14.66 -6.79
CA THR A 82 40.76 -14.71 -8.00
C THR A 82 39.86 -15.94 -7.94
N HIS A 83 38.55 -15.71 -7.97
CA HIS A 83 37.55 -16.78 -7.93
C HIS A 83 37.27 -17.37 -9.31
N ILE A 84 37.26 -16.52 -10.34
CA ILE A 84 37.02 -16.94 -11.71
C ILE A 84 37.67 -15.97 -12.68
N THR A 85 38.21 -16.51 -13.77
CA THR A 85 38.67 -15.74 -14.93
C THR A 85 37.93 -16.24 -16.17
N LEU A 86 37.30 -15.32 -16.89
CA LEU A 86 36.48 -15.58 -18.07
C LEU A 86 37.06 -14.77 -19.25
N PRO A 87 37.71 -15.43 -20.23
CA PRO A 87 38.04 -14.78 -21.48
C PRO A 87 36.75 -14.50 -22.24
N LEU A 88 36.50 -13.23 -22.53
CA LEU A 88 35.37 -12.77 -23.32
C LEU A 88 35.81 -12.49 -24.74
N ARG A 89 34.86 -12.58 -25.67
CA ARG A 89 35.05 -12.15 -27.05
C ARG A 89 34.27 -10.86 -27.26
N LEU A 90 34.90 -9.87 -27.87
CA LEU A 90 34.20 -8.68 -28.34
C LEU A 90 33.11 -9.07 -29.34
N GLY A 91 31.95 -8.43 -29.25
CA GLY A 91 30.87 -8.64 -30.21
C GLY A 91 31.28 -8.14 -31.59
N ASP A 92 31.09 -8.97 -32.61
CA ASP A 92 31.13 -8.50 -33.99
C ASP A 92 29.82 -7.80 -34.37
N ASP A 93 29.80 -7.17 -35.54
CA ASP A 93 28.62 -6.50 -36.08
C ASP A 93 27.36 -7.38 -36.08
N GLY A 94 27.51 -8.67 -36.38
CA GLY A 94 26.40 -9.62 -36.42
C GLY A 94 25.83 -9.88 -35.03
N ALA A 95 26.70 -10.20 -34.07
CA ALA A 95 26.33 -10.43 -32.68
C ALA A 95 25.70 -9.19 -32.04
N ILE A 96 26.27 -7.99 -32.29
CA ILE A 96 25.74 -6.72 -31.78
C ILE A 96 24.35 -6.45 -32.38
N LYS A 97 24.17 -6.61 -33.70
CA LYS A 97 22.87 -6.41 -34.35
C LYS A 97 21.81 -7.37 -33.81
N MET A 98 22.13 -8.65 -33.64
CA MET A 98 21.21 -9.63 -33.05
C MET A 98 20.85 -9.28 -31.60
N TYR A 99 21.83 -8.91 -30.79
CA TYR A 99 21.60 -8.49 -29.41
C TYR A 99 20.68 -7.26 -29.36
N LEU A 100 20.98 -6.21 -30.13
CA LEU A 100 20.19 -4.99 -30.17
C LEU A 100 18.76 -5.24 -30.68
N ALA A 101 18.60 -6.06 -31.72
CA ALA A 101 17.28 -6.45 -32.21
C ALA A 101 16.47 -7.18 -31.13
N SER A 102 17.07 -8.15 -30.42
CA SER A 102 16.43 -8.85 -29.31
C SER A 102 16.03 -7.90 -28.17
N ARG A 103 16.92 -6.97 -27.79
CA ARG A 103 16.63 -5.95 -26.76
C ARG A 103 15.51 -5.02 -27.18
N LEU A 104 15.45 -4.63 -28.47
CA LEU A 104 14.39 -3.80 -29.00
C LEU A 104 13.04 -4.53 -28.96
N THR A 105 12.98 -5.79 -29.38
CA THR A 105 11.77 -6.61 -29.28
C THR A 105 11.29 -6.69 -27.84
N LEU A 106 12.16 -7.03 -26.88
CA LEU A 106 11.80 -7.09 -25.47
C LEU A 106 11.25 -5.75 -24.94
N ALA A 107 11.87 -4.64 -25.34
CA ALA A 107 11.43 -3.31 -24.92
C ALA A 107 10.05 -2.95 -25.52
N LEU A 108 9.82 -3.29 -26.79
CA LEU A 108 8.54 -3.06 -27.46
C LEU A 108 7.42 -3.91 -26.84
N ASP A 109 7.69 -5.19 -26.57
CA ASP A 109 6.72 -6.09 -25.93
C ASP A 109 6.36 -5.63 -24.52
N THR A 110 7.38 -5.23 -23.73
CA THR A 110 7.18 -4.67 -22.39
C THR A 110 6.36 -3.38 -22.46
N SER A 111 6.68 -2.49 -23.41
CA SER A 111 5.94 -1.23 -23.62
C SER A 111 4.49 -1.47 -24.01
N ALA A 112 4.23 -2.43 -24.91
CA ALA A 112 2.88 -2.79 -25.33
C ALA A 112 2.07 -3.36 -24.14
N SER A 113 2.66 -4.29 -23.38
CA SER A 113 2.02 -4.87 -22.20
C SER A 113 1.70 -3.81 -21.14
N GLN A 114 2.63 -2.88 -20.87
CA GLN A 114 2.40 -1.77 -19.96
C GLN A 114 1.29 -0.82 -20.43
N LYS A 115 1.23 -0.51 -21.73
CA LYS A 115 0.15 0.31 -22.29
C LYS A 115 -1.22 -0.36 -22.13
N THR A 116 -1.30 -1.67 -22.37
CA THR A 116 -2.54 -2.44 -22.16
C THR A 116 -2.96 -2.42 -20.71
N LEU A 117 -2.01 -2.61 -19.77
CA LEU A 117 -2.29 -2.56 -18.34
C LEU A 117 -2.74 -1.17 -17.89
N LEU A 118 -2.10 -0.10 -18.39
CA LEU A 118 -2.52 1.27 -18.08
C LEU A 118 -3.93 1.55 -18.59
N ALA A 119 -4.28 1.10 -19.79
CA ALA A 119 -5.62 1.27 -20.33
C ALA A 119 -6.68 0.53 -19.49
N SER A 120 -6.39 -0.70 -19.03
CA SER A 120 -7.32 -1.44 -18.18
C SER A 120 -7.48 -0.82 -16.79
N LEU A 121 -6.38 -0.35 -16.20
CA LEU A 121 -6.41 0.37 -14.93
C LEU A 121 -7.20 1.67 -15.04
N GLN A 122 -7.06 2.42 -16.13
CA GLN A 122 -7.83 3.64 -16.35
C GLN A 122 -9.34 3.36 -16.41
N ILE A 123 -9.75 2.31 -17.13
CA ILE A 123 -11.16 1.89 -17.17
C ILE A 123 -11.68 1.56 -15.76
N ASN A 124 -10.88 0.86 -14.95
CA ASN A 124 -11.25 0.51 -13.58
C ASN A 124 -11.37 1.75 -12.68
N VAL A 125 -10.44 2.70 -12.79
CA VAL A 125 -10.50 3.98 -12.06
C VAL A 125 -11.78 4.72 -12.41
N ASP A 126 -12.07 4.90 -13.70
CA ASP A 126 -13.27 5.59 -14.17
C ASP A 126 -14.56 4.89 -13.67
N ALA A 127 -14.57 3.56 -13.61
CA ALA A 127 -15.70 2.79 -13.10
C ALA A 127 -15.91 3.00 -11.60
N LEU A 128 -14.83 2.90 -10.82
CA LEU A 128 -14.86 3.11 -9.36
C LEU A 128 -15.23 4.54 -8.99
N GLU A 129 -14.79 5.54 -9.76
CA GLU A 129 -15.19 6.93 -9.56
C GLU A 129 -16.69 7.14 -9.78
N ARG A 130 -17.28 6.49 -10.80
CA ARG A 130 -18.73 6.54 -11.03
C ARG A 130 -19.50 5.87 -9.91
N GLU A 131 -19.09 4.68 -9.48
CA GLU A 131 -19.71 3.96 -8.37
C GLU A 131 -19.63 4.75 -7.06
N SER A 132 -18.47 5.32 -6.75
CA SER A 132 -18.27 6.18 -5.58
C SER A 132 -19.23 7.38 -5.59
N LYS A 133 -19.38 8.04 -6.74
CA LYS A 133 -20.32 9.16 -6.90
C LYS A 133 -21.77 8.73 -6.71
N GLU A 134 -22.16 7.56 -7.25
CA GLU A 134 -23.51 7.03 -7.08
C GLU A 134 -23.81 6.72 -5.61
N LEU A 135 -22.89 6.04 -4.91
CA LEU A 135 -23.02 5.73 -3.49
C LEU A 135 -23.09 7.01 -2.63
N GLN A 136 -22.33 8.04 -2.97
CA GLN A 136 -22.42 9.35 -2.30
C GLN A 136 -23.81 9.98 -2.46
N LEU A 137 -24.39 9.93 -3.66
CA LEU A 137 -25.74 10.44 -3.90
C LEU A 137 -26.80 9.63 -3.13
N GLN A 138 -26.68 8.31 -3.12
CA GLN A 138 -27.57 7.43 -2.36
C GLN A 138 -27.48 7.72 -0.84
N LEU A 139 -26.27 7.93 -0.32
CA LEU A 139 -26.05 8.30 1.07
C LEU A 139 -26.70 9.64 1.41
N GLN A 140 -26.51 10.66 0.58
CA GLN A 140 -27.14 11.98 0.78
C GLN A 140 -28.67 11.88 0.79
N HIS A 141 -29.24 11.10 -0.14
CA HIS A 141 -30.68 10.88 -0.20
C HIS A 141 -31.21 10.14 1.04
N ALA A 142 -30.52 9.10 1.50
CA ALA A 142 -30.88 8.37 2.72
C ALA A 142 -30.81 9.28 3.96
N GLN A 143 -29.78 10.12 4.07
CA GLN A 143 -29.65 11.10 5.15
C GLN A 143 -30.77 12.14 5.14
N ALA A 144 -31.12 12.68 3.97
CA ALA A 144 -32.23 13.63 3.84
C ALA A 144 -33.57 13.02 4.27
N ASN A 145 -33.85 11.79 3.84
CA ASN A 145 -35.07 11.08 4.22
C ASN A 145 -35.12 10.79 5.72
N PHE A 146 -34.00 10.35 6.30
CA PHE A 146 -33.90 10.11 7.73
C PHE A 146 -34.12 11.38 8.56
N ASN A 147 -33.55 12.50 8.11
CA ASN A 147 -33.74 13.81 8.76
C ASN A 147 -35.20 14.27 8.69
N LEU A 148 -35.85 14.13 7.53
CA LEU A 148 -37.28 14.45 7.37
C LEU A 148 -38.15 13.60 8.29
N GLN A 149 -37.92 12.29 8.34
CA GLN A 149 -38.68 11.38 9.20
C GLN A 149 -38.48 11.70 10.68
N THR A 150 -37.25 12.05 11.09
CA THR A 150 -36.93 12.47 12.46
C THR A 150 -37.65 13.77 12.82
N GLN A 151 -37.67 14.76 11.91
CA GLN A 151 -38.39 16.02 12.12
C GLN A 151 -39.90 15.82 12.21
N GLN A 152 -40.48 14.98 11.34
CA GLN A 152 -41.91 14.63 11.38
C GLN A 152 -42.27 13.96 12.70
N LEU A 153 -41.48 12.99 13.15
CA LEU A 153 -41.72 12.30 14.41
C LEU A 153 -41.64 13.26 15.61
N ALA A 154 -40.64 14.17 15.62
CA ALA A 154 -40.52 15.19 16.66
C ALA A 154 -41.71 16.16 16.67
N ALA A 155 -42.19 16.57 15.49
CA ALA A 155 -43.36 17.44 15.37
C ALA A 155 -44.65 16.75 15.87
N THR A 156 -44.87 15.50 15.49
CA THR A 156 -46.01 14.69 15.97
C THR A 156 -45.96 14.53 17.48
N HIS A 157 -44.81 14.13 18.02
CA HIS A 157 -44.63 13.98 19.47
C HIS A 157 -44.90 15.30 20.23
N THR A 158 -44.40 16.42 19.71
CA THR A 158 -44.65 17.75 20.32
C THR A 158 -46.14 18.11 20.30
N SER A 159 -46.84 17.84 19.20
CA SER A 159 -48.29 18.06 19.08
C SER A 159 -49.08 17.21 20.08
N GLU A 160 -48.72 15.92 20.22
CA GLU A 160 -49.37 15.01 21.18
C GLU A 160 -49.15 15.46 22.63
N VAL A 161 -47.94 15.85 23.00
CA VAL A 161 -47.62 16.38 24.34
C VAL A 161 -48.43 17.65 24.63
N ASN A 162 -48.49 18.59 23.69
CA ASN A 162 -49.27 19.82 23.85
C ASN A 162 -50.77 19.52 23.99
N SER A 163 -51.30 18.60 23.20
CA SER A 163 -52.70 18.17 23.30
C SER A 163 -53.02 17.51 24.65
N LEU A 164 -52.13 16.66 25.15
CA LEU A 164 -52.26 16.04 26.47
C LEU A 164 -52.20 17.08 27.59
N GLN A 165 -51.27 18.03 27.52
CA GLN A 165 -51.16 19.12 28.49
C GLN A 165 -52.40 20.02 28.48
N GLY A 166 -52.92 20.38 27.31
CA GLY A 166 -54.15 21.16 27.18
C GLY A 166 -55.35 20.46 27.84
N ARG A 167 -55.57 19.18 27.53
CA ARG A 167 -56.63 18.38 28.17
C ARG A 167 -56.47 18.29 29.69
N HIS A 168 -55.24 18.14 30.18
CA HIS A 168 -54.98 18.11 31.62
C HIS A 168 -55.28 19.46 32.28
N MET A 169 -54.93 20.57 31.63
CA MET A 169 -55.21 21.91 32.13
C MET A 169 -56.72 22.19 32.19
N GLU A 170 -57.47 21.83 31.15
CA GLU A 170 -58.94 21.92 31.13
C GLU A 170 -59.58 21.10 32.26
N GLN A 171 -59.10 19.87 32.50
CA GLN A 171 -59.59 19.06 33.62
C GLN A 171 -59.29 19.69 34.99
N MET A 172 -58.10 20.27 35.15
CA MET A 172 -57.71 20.95 36.39
C MET A 172 -58.55 22.21 36.64
N GLU A 173 -58.79 23.05 35.64
CA GLU A 173 -59.70 24.20 35.75
C GLU A 173 -61.13 23.76 36.05
N GLY A 174 -61.62 22.72 35.37
CA GLY A 174 -62.94 22.16 35.61
C GLY A 174 -63.11 21.63 37.05
N MET A 175 -62.11 20.94 37.60
CA MET A 175 -62.14 20.54 39.02
C MET A 175 -62.11 21.75 39.95
N LYS A 176 -61.22 22.72 39.70
CA LYS A 176 -61.09 23.91 40.54
C LYS A 176 -62.40 24.69 40.61
N GLY A 177 -63.05 24.93 39.47
CA GLY A 177 -64.34 25.63 39.43
C GLY A 177 -65.44 24.89 40.19
N ARG A 178 -65.45 23.55 40.16
CA ARG A 178 -66.40 22.75 40.97
C ARG A 178 -66.14 22.91 42.47
N TYR A 179 -64.88 22.89 42.90
CA TYR A 179 -64.52 23.11 44.30
C TYR A 179 -64.89 24.52 44.77
N GLU A 180 -64.65 25.56 43.95
CA GLU A 180 -65.03 26.94 44.27
C GLU A 180 -66.55 27.08 44.42
N SER A 181 -67.32 26.49 43.49
CA SER A 181 -68.79 26.48 43.60
C SER A 181 -69.28 25.75 44.85
N GLN A 182 -68.69 24.60 45.19
CA GLN A 182 -69.01 23.88 46.44
C GLN A 182 -68.72 24.71 47.69
N VAL A 183 -67.60 25.42 47.70
CA VAL A 183 -67.22 26.29 48.82
C VAL A 183 -68.21 27.44 48.96
N ASP A 184 -68.66 28.04 47.86
CA ASP A 184 -69.65 29.11 47.90
C ASP A 184 -71.04 28.60 48.33
N ASP A 185 -71.47 27.43 47.84
CA ASP A 185 -72.70 26.78 48.30
C ASP A 185 -72.65 26.50 49.82
N LEU A 186 -71.52 25.98 50.32
CA LEU A 186 -71.31 25.75 51.74
C LEU A 186 -71.36 27.04 52.56
N LYS A 187 -70.82 28.15 52.04
CA LYS A 187 -70.93 29.46 52.70
C LYS A 187 -72.38 29.93 52.78
N VAL A 188 -73.15 29.80 51.69
CA VAL A 188 -74.59 30.19 51.65
C VAL A 188 -75.41 29.40 52.65
N ILE A 189 -75.14 28.10 52.78
CA ILE A 189 -75.77 27.24 53.79
C ILE A 189 -75.38 27.69 55.20
N HIS A 190 -74.10 28.01 55.43
CA HIS A 190 -73.63 28.50 56.73
C HIS A 190 -74.28 29.82 57.15
N THR A 191 -74.47 30.78 56.22
CA THR A 191 -75.18 32.04 56.51
C THR A 191 -76.66 31.85 56.80
N HIS A 192 -77.31 30.81 56.26
CA HIS A 192 -78.72 30.50 56.57
C HIS A 192 -78.91 29.80 57.92
N ILE A 193 -77.88 29.17 58.47
CA ILE A 193 -77.94 28.47 59.78
C ILE A 193 -77.70 29.44 60.96
N HIS A 194 -77.22 30.67 60.71
CA HIS A 194 -76.92 31.69 61.73
C HIS A 194 -77.96 32.84 61.84
N ILE A 195 -79.17 32.67 61.31
CA ILE A 195 -80.35 33.53 61.53
C ILE A 195 -81.37 32.78 62.37
#